data_AF-A0A6G0VRL8-F1
#
_entry.id   AF-A0A6G0VRL8-F1
#
_cell.length_a   1.000
_cell.length_b   1.000
_cell.length_c   1.000
_cell.angle_alpha   90.00
_cell.angle_beta   90.00
_cell.angle_gamma   90.00
#
_symmetry.space_group_name_H-M   'P 1'
#
loop_
_entity.id
_entity.type
_entity.pdbx_description
1 polymer ?
#
loop_
_entity_poly.entity_id
_entity_poly.type
_entity_poly.pdbx_seq_one_letter_code
_entity_poly.pdbx_strand_id
1 'polypeptide(L)' 'MNVTTELAVDITKACCVLHNYIREKNGINFQDTLSIDGLEDVNTTYDRGTRSANDMRNTFADYFSSVGAVPWQHDI' A
#
# COMPACT_ATOMS: atom_id res chain seq x y z
N MET A 1 9.38 -7.67 -15.32
CA MET A 1 8.44 -6.92 -16.18
C MET A 1 9.08 -5.59 -16.50
N ASN A 2 9.26 -5.25 -17.77
CA ASN A 2 9.87 -3.98 -18.18
C ASN A 2 8.74 -3.00 -18.51
N VAL A 3 8.36 -2.15 -17.55
CA VAL A 3 7.42 -1.05 -17.80
C VAL A 3 8.23 0.05 -18.46
N THR A 4 7.84 0.48 -19.66
CA THR A 4 8.46 1.66 -20.28
C THR A 4 8.01 2.89 -19.51
N THR A 5 8.87 3.91 -19.45
CA THR A 5 8.56 5.18 -18.76
C THR A 5 7.27 5.82 -19.30
N GLU A 6 7.02 5.70 -20.60
CA GLU A 6 5.80 6.15 -21.26
C GLU A 6 4.56 5.41 -20.77
N LEU A 7 4.63 4.08 -20.65
CA LEU A 7 3.53 3.28 -20.11
C LEU A 7 3.23 3.63 -18.64
N ALA A 8 4.26 3.87 -17.83
CA ALA A 8 4.08 4.32 -16.45
C ALA A 8 3.39 5.69 -16.38
N VAL A 9 3.73 6.61 -17.28
CA VAL A 9 3.08 7.92 -17.39
C VAL A 9 1.60 7.78 -17.75
N ASP A 10 1.28 6.90 -18.72
CA ASP A 10 -0.10 6.68 -19.15
C ASP A 10 -0.95 6.00 -18.07
N ILE A 11 -0.39 5.01 -17.36
CA ILE A 11 -1.05 4.40 -16.20
C ILE A 11 -1.33 5.45 -15.13
N THR A 12 -0.36 6.30 -14.81
CA THR A 12 -0.53 7.36 -13.79
C THR A 12 -1.64 8.33 -14.19
N LYS A 13 -1.65 8.78 -15.45
CA LYS A 13 -2.69 9.68 -15.97
C LYS A 13 -4.07 9.02 -15.93
N ALA A 14 -4.17 7.74 -16.32
CA ALA A 14 -5.43 6.99 -16.28
C ALA A 14 -5.97 6.88 -14.84
N CYS A 15 -5.11 6.58 -13.87
CA CYS A 15 -5.48 6.56 -12.46
C CYS A 15 -5.99 7.92 -11.96
N CYS A 16 -5.32 9.02 -12.33
CA CYS A 16 -5.75 10.37 -11.95
C CYS A 16 -7.13 10.73 -12.54
N VAL A 17 -7.35 10.44 -13.82
CA VAL A 17 -8.64 10.70 -14.48
C VAL A 17 -9.76 9.87 -13.84
N LEU A 18 -9.51 8.59 -13.60
CA LEU A 18 -10.49 7.70 -12.96
C LEU A 18 -10.83 8.16 -11.54
N HIS A 19 -9.82 8.55 -10.76
CA HIS A 19 -10.01 9.08 -9.42
C HIS A 19 -10.89 10.33 -9.43
N ASN A 20 -10.62 11.26 -10.35
CA ASN A 20 -11.42 12.48 -10.51
C ASN A 20 -12.86 12.17 -10.92
N TYR A 21 -13.06 11.23 -11.85
CA TYR A 21 -14.38 10.78 -12.29
C TYR A 21 -15.20 10.14 -11.15
N ILE A 22 -14.56 9.27 -10.36
CA ILE A 22 -15.19 8.65 -9.19
C ILE A 22 -15.55 9.71 -8.14
N ARG A 23 -14.68 10.71 -7.91
CA ARG A 23 -14.95 11.83 -6.99
C ARG A 23 -16.13 12.69 -7.42
N GLU A 24 -16.25 12.97 -8.72
CA GLU A 24 -17.38 13.73 -9.27
C GLU A 24 -18.69 12.94 -9.13
N LYS A 25 -18.67 11.64 -9.42
CA LYS A 25 -19.87 10.80 -9.44
C LYS A 25 -20.38 10.40 -8.07
N ASN A 26 -19.49 10.05 -7.14
CA ASN A 26 -19.85 9.53 -5.82
C ASN A 26 -19.84 10.60 -4.72
N GLY A 27 -19.47 11.84 -5.05
CA GLY A 27 -19.23 12.89 -4.07
C GLY A 27 -17.93 12.66 -3.28
N ILE A 28 -17.56 13.67 -2.48
CA ILE A 28 -16.40 13.60 -1.60
C ILE A 28 -16.91 13.22 -0.20
N ASN A 29 -16.59 12.02 0.28
CA ASN A 29 -16.64 11.73 1.70
C ASN A 29 -15.45 12.47 2.34
N PHE A 30 -15.72 13.58 3.00
CA PHE A 30 -14.69 14.43 3.64
C PHE A 30 -13.77 13.65 4.60
N GLN A 31 -14.27 12.56 5.17
CA GLN A 31 -13.49 11.66 6.04
C GLN A 31 -12.36 10.94 5.28
N ASP A 32 -12.58 10.52 4.02
CA ASP A 32 -11.57 9.86 3.19
C ASP A 32 -10.47 10.82 2.72
N THR A 33 -10.71 12.13 2.78
CA THR A 33 -9.72 13.18 2.46
C THR A 33 -8.90 13.65 3.66
N LEU A 34 -9.33 13.38 4.89
CA LEU A 34 -8.60 13.75 6.11
C LEU A 34 -7.83 12.58 6.73
N SER A 35 -8.23 11.35 6.45
CA SER A 35 -7.56 10.17 6.98
C SER A 35 -6.67 9.54 5.93
N ILE A 36 -5.35 9.61 6.11
CA ILE A 36 -4.44 8.64 5.50
C ILE A 36 -4.32 7.49 6.50
N ASP A 37 -5.35 6.65 6.58
CA ASP A 37 -5.26 5.42 7.37
C ASP A 37 -4.32 4.45 6.66
N GLY A 38 -3.16 4.19 7.27
CA GLY A 38 -2.20 3.18 6.82
C GLY A 38 -0.87 3.70 6.25
N LEU A 39 -0.63 5.01 6.20
CA LEU A 39 0.71 5.57 5.95
C LEU A 39 1.22 6.27 7.22
N GLU A 40 1.36 5.49 8.29
CA GLU A 40 2.09 5.95 9.46
C GLU A 40 3.56 6.12 9.08
N ASP A 41 4.14 7.26 9.43
CA ASP A 41 5.55 7.54 9.18
C ASP A 41 6.38 6.56 10.02
N VAL A 42 7.05 5.62 9.36
CA VAL A 42 7.90 4.64 10.05
C VAL A 42 9.07 5.42 10.60
N ASN A 43 9.07 5.68 11.92
CA ASN A 43 10.19 6.33 12.61
C ASN A 43 11.51 5.62 12.25
N THR A 44 12.27 6.20 11.32
CA THR A 44 13.56 5.65 10.87
C THR A 44 14.67 6.03 11.85
N THR A 45 14.47 5.80 13.15
CA THR A 45 15.50 6.01 14.17
C THR A 45 16.60 4.95 14.11
N TYR A 46 16.60 4.09 13.09
CA TYR A 46 17.54 3.00 12.92
C TYR A 46 18.49 3.29 11.77
N ASP A 47 19.69 3.77 12.11
CA ASP A 47 20.88 3.99 11.24
C ASP A 47 21.35 2.75 10.44
N ARG A 48 20.61 1.65 10.51
CA ARG A 48 20.91 0.38 9.85
C ARG A 48 19.65 -0.17 9.22
N GLY A 49 19.29 0.38 8.06
CA GLY A 49 18.11 -0.01 7.27
C GLY A 49 17.97 -1.52 7.03
N THR A 50 19.05 -2.29 7.12
CA THR A 50 19.02 -3.76 7.00
C THR A 50 18.40 -4.47 8.20
N ARG A 51 18.60 -3.99 9.45
CA ARG A 51 18.03 -4.64 10.64
C ARG A 51 16.55 -4.30 10.79
N SER A 52 16.21 -3.03 10.66
CA SER A 52 14.80 -2.59 10.72
C SER A 52 13.95 -3.22 9.61
N ALA A 53 14.48 -3.38 8.39
CA ALA A 53 13.76 -4.08 7.32
C ALA A 53 13.57 -5.58 7.63
N ASN A 54 14.56 -6.25 8.23
CA ASN A 54 14.42 -7.64 8.66
C ASN A 54 13.39 -7.78 9.78
N ASP A 55 13.38 -6.85 10.74
CA ASP A 55 12.43 -6.85 11.86
C ASP A 55 11.01 -6.60 11.38
N MET A 56 10.80 -5.65 10.46
CA MET A 56 9.49 -5.43 9.81
C MET A 56 9.06 -6.66 9.03
N ARG A 57 9.94 -7.24 8.21
CA ARG A 57 9.64 -8.46 7.44
C ARG A 57 9.21 -9.60 8.36
N ASN A 58 9.93 -9.84 9.46
CA ASN A 58 9.61 -10.90 10.40
C ASN A 58 8.28 -10.62 11.11
N THR A 59 8.04 -9.38 11.53
CA THR A 59 6.76 -8.98 12.16
C THR A 59 5.56 -9.27 11.25
N PHE A 60 5.63 -8.89 9.98
CA PHE A 60 4.55 -9.17 9.03
C PHE A 60 4.43 -10.67 8.72
N ALA A 61 5.55 -11.39 8.59
CA ALA A 61 5.53 -12.85 8.38
C ALA A 61 4.82 -13.57 9.54
N ASP A 62 5.08 -13.18 10.79
CA ASP A 62 4.44 -13.74 11.98
C ASP A 62 2.96 -13.40 12.02
N TYR A 63 2.58 -12.17 11.68
CA TYR A 63 1.18 -11.74 11.62
C TYR A 63 0.36 -12.54 10.60
N PHE A 64 0.85 -12.65 9.36
CA PHE A 64 0.18 -13.42 8.31
C PHE A 64 0.26 -14.93 8.53
N SER A 65 1.17 -15.42 9.38
CA SER A 65 1.19 -16.83 9.79
C SER A 65 0.26 -17.13 10.97
N SER A 66 -0.37 -16.11 11.56
CA SER A 66 -1.24 -16.25 12.72
C SER A 66 -2.58 -15.55 12.53
N VAL A 67 -2.74 -14.37 13.12
CA VAL A 67 -4.00 -13.61 13.18
C VAL A 67 -4.47 -13.17 11.80
N GLY A 68 -3.53 -12.86 10.91
CA GLY A 68 -3.79 -12.43 9.53
C GLY A 68 -3.81 -13.57 8.52
N ALA A 69 -3.81 -14.84 8.94
CA ALA A 69 -3.75 -15.97 8.02
C ALA A 69 -5.01 -16.02 7.13
N VAL A 70 -4.79 -16.14 5.82
CA VAL A 70 -5.89 -16.23 4.85
C VAL A 70 -6.33 -17.68 4.66
N PRO A 71 -7.62 -17.96 4.40
CA PRO A 71 -8.15 -19.32 4.38
C PRO A 71 -7.43 -20.27 3.41
N TRP A 72 -6.96 -19.76 2.28
CA TRP A 72 -6.27 -20.52 1.24
C TRP A 72 -4.75 -20.60 1.41
N GLN A 73 -4.19 -20.10 2.52
CA GLN A 73 -2.73 -19.99 2.72
C GLN A 73 -2.03 -21.34 2.84
N HIS A 74 -2.75 -22.37 3.29
CA HIS A 74 -2.24 -23.72 3.52
C HIS A 74 -2.95 -24.78 2.67
N ASP A 75 -3.75 -24.36 1.69
CA ASP A 75 -4.47 -25.25 0.78
C ASP A 75 -3.58 -25.62 -0.43
N ILE A 76 -2.50 -26.39 -0.18
CA ILE A 76 -1.67 -27.09 -1.18
C ILE A 76 -1.27 -28.46 -0.66
#